data_AF-A0A948V3Z1-F1
#
_entry.id   AF-A0A948V3Z1-F1
#
_cell.length_a   1.000
_cell.length_b   1.000
_cell.length_c   1.000
_cell.angle_alpha   90.00
_cell.angle_beta   90.00
_cell.angle_gamma   90.00
#
_symmetry.space_group_name_H-M   'P 1'
#
loop_
_entity.id
_entity.type
_entity.pdbx_description
1 polymer ?
#
loop_
_entity_poly.entity_id
_entity_poly.type
_entity_poly.pdbx_seq_one_letter_code
_entity_poly.pdbx_strand_id
1 'polypeptide(L)'
;ALLKSLGAVPEAEALSPAEGRAAGLDFDGAQVAVLWNRGGSGLVYAFEEIEGGEIIVDGHVVARVRRGEARKALDLMAPDAEQVVLRLMFADARHPEFELALWDATLPVQTSSPGEALRLGRRWLSHLEALLKG
;
A
#
# COMPACT_ATOMS: atom_id res chain seq x y z
N ALA A 1 -11.55 4.45 11.13
CA ALA A 1 -10.67 3.45 11.77
C ALA A 1 -9.21 3.89 11.71
N LEU A 2 -8.66 4.19 10.52
CA LEU A 2 -7.28 4.67 10.37
C LEU A 2 -6.93 5.85 11.28
N LEU A 3 -7.74 6.91 11.32
CA LEU A 3 -7.53 8.04 12.25
C LEU A 3 -7.37 7.60 13.71
N LYS A 4 -8.15 6.62 14.16
CA LYS A 4 -8.07 6.11 15.53
C LYS A 4 -6.80 5.28 15.73
N SER A 5 -6.39 4.51 14.73
CA SER A 5 -5.22 3.63 14.80
C SER A 5 -3.91 4.41 14.76
N LEU A 6 -3.83 5.46 13.93
CA LEU A 6 -2.66 6.33 13.83
C LEU A 6 -2.66 7.42 14.91
N GLY A 7 -3.84 7.84 15.39
CA GLY A 7 -3.96 9.01 16.25
C GLY A 7 -3.92 10.35 15.49
N ALA A 8 -3.70 10.31 14.17
CA ALA A 8 -3.69 11.44 13.26
C ALA A 8 -4.45 11.09 11.95
N VAL A 9 -4.83 12.12 11.18
CA VAL A 9 -5.41 11.91 9.85
C VAL A 9 -4.30 11.38 8.94
N PRO A 10 -4.48 10.23 8.26
CA PRO A 10 -3.45 9.72 7.37
C PRO A 10 -3.14 10.72 6.26
N GLU A 11 -1.86 11.03 6.04
CA GLU A 11 -1.41 11.88 4.94
C GLU A 11 -1.45 11.14 3.59
N ALA A 12 -1.34 9.81 3.62
CA ALA A 12 -1.65 8.95 2.49
C ALA A 12 -2.48 7.75 2.95
N GLU A 13 -3.51 7.42 2.18
CA GLU A 13 -4.39 6.28 2.44
C GLU A 13 -4.59 5.44 1.18
N ALA A 14 -4.85 4.16 1.39
CA ALA A 14 -5.35 3.24 0.38
C ALA A 14 -6.46 2.41 1.00
N LEU A 15 -7.61 2.34 0.33
CA LEU A 15 -8.79 1.64 0.81
C LEU A 15 -9.23 0.58 -0.19
N SER A 16 -9.51 -0.62 0.32
CA SER A 16 -10.20 -1.69 -0.40
C SER A 16 -11.50 -2.03 0.32
N PRO A 17 -12.61 -1.33 0.00
CA PRO A 17 -13.87 -1.50 0.72
C PRO A 17 -14.45 -2.92 0.63
N ALA A 18 -14.34 -3.54 -0.55
CA ALA A 18 -14.80 -4.91 -0.79
C ALA A 18 -14.07 -5.92 0.09
N GLU A 19 -12.75 -5.77 0.25
CA GLU A 19 -11.93 -6.62 1.11
C GLU A 19 -12.02 -6.25 2.60
N GLY A 20 -12.59 -5.08 2.91
CA GLY A 20 -12.58 -4.51 4.25
C GLY A 20 -11.17 -4.22 4.74
N ARG A 21 -10.26 -3.87 3.83
CA ARG A 21 -8.84 -3.60 4.08
C ARG A 21 -8.50 -2.13 3.86
N ALA A 22 -7.52 -1.65 4.62
CA ALA A 22 -7.02 -0.30 4.48
C ALA A 22 -5.55 -0.21 4.89
N ALA A 23 -4.82 0.72 4.28
CA ALA A 23 -3.50 1.14 4.73
C ALA A 23 -3.46 2.66 4.87
N GLY A 24 -2.74 3.16 5.87
CA GLY A 24 -2.54 4.59 6.09
C GLY A 24 -1.11 4.89 6.53
N LEU A 25 -0.58 6.01 6.07
CA LEU A 25 0.71 6.57 6.45
C LEU A 25 0.51 7.80 7.33
N ASP A 26 1.30 7.89 8.39
CA ASP A 26 1.49 9.09 9.19
C ASP A 26 2.98 9.46 9.20
N PHE A 27 3.34 10.56 8.53
CA PHE A 27 4.74 10.96 8.36
C PHE A 27 5.27 11.65 9.61
N ASP A 28 4.44 12.45 10.28
CA ASP A 28 4.82 13.14 11.51
C ASP A 28 5.01 12.14 12.67
N GLY A 29 4.16 11.12 12.73
CA GLY A 29 4.25 10.02 13.70
C GLY A 29 5.18 8.87 13.30
N ALA A 30 5.78 8.92 12.12
CA ALA A 30 6.69 7.92 11.56
C ALA A 30 6.16 6.47 11.55
N GLN A 31 4.89 6.30 11.14
CA GLN A 31 4.19 5.02 11.26
C GLN A 31 3.31 4.66 10.06
N VAL A 32 3.11 3.36 9.86
CA VAL A 32 2.19 2.77 8.87
C VAL A 32 1.14 1.93 9.59
N ALA A 33 -0.13 2.22 9.39
CA ALA A 33 -1.22 1.37 9.86
C ALA A 33 -1.75 0.49 8.73
N VAL A 34 -1.93 -0.80 8.99
CA VAL A 34 -2.66 -1.74 8.13
C VAL A 34 -3.85 -2.30 8.89
N LEU A 35 -5.04 -2.22 8.29
CA LEU A 35 -6.29 -2.61 8.92
C LEU A 35 -7.01 -3.65 8.05
N TRP A 36 -7.68 -4.59 8.70
CA TRP A 36 -8.57 -5.56 8.06
C TRP A 36 -9.86 -5.72 8.86
N ASN A 37 -10.76 -6.58 8.37
CA ASN A 37 -12.08 -6.77 8.97
C ASN A 37 -12.83 -5.43 9.13
N ARG A 38 -12.79 -4.58 8.09
CA ARG A 38 -13.40 -3.24 8.07
C ARG A 38 -12.93 -2.34 9.23
N GLY A 39 -11.67 -2.50 9.64
CA GLY A 39 -11.08 -1.76 10.75
C GLY A 39 -11.34 -2.36 12.13
N GLY A 40 -11.94 -3.55 12.22
CA GLY A 40 -12.08 -4.29 13.47
C GLY A 40 -10.77 -4.91 13.96
N SER A 41 -9.74 -4.97 13.12
CA SER A 41 -8.41 -5.47 13.46
C SER A 41 -7.35 -4.73 12.64
N GLY A 42 -6.12 -4.70 13.14
CA GLY A 42 -5.04 -3.97 12.49
C GLY A 42 -3.71 -4.07 13.23
N LEU A 43 -2.66 -3.66 12.54
CA LEU A 43 -1.31 -3.48 13.08
C LEU A 43 -0.82 -2.08 12.71
N VAL A 44 0.03 -1.53 13.56
CA VAL A 44 0.72 -0.26 13.33
C VAL A 44 2.20 -0.55 13.44
N TYR A 45 2.93 -0.21 12.40
CA TYR A 45 4.36 -0.45 12.26
C TYR A 45 5.09 0.89 12.28
N ALA A 46 6.23 0.95 12.97
CA ALA A 46 7.16 2.06 12.83
C ALA A 46 7.86 1.99 11.46
N PHE A 47 8.38 3.12 10.97
CA PHE A 47 9.07 3.17 9.68
C PHE A 47 10.30 2.25 9.60
N GLU A 48 10.99 2.00 10.71
CA GLU A 48 12.12 1.06 10.74
C GLU A 48 11.69 -0.39 10.49
N GLU A 49 10.44 -0.72 10.80
CA GLU A 49 9.86 -2.06 10.59
C GLU A 49 9.39 -2.25 9.14
N ILE A 50 9.45 -1.23 8.30
CA ILE A 50 9.08 -1.33 6.88
C ILE A 50 10.27 -1.85 6.07
N GLU A 51 10.03 -2.94 5.33
CA GLU A 51 11.01 -3.52 4.41
C GLU A 51 10.82 -3.02 2.98
N GLY A 52 9.59 -2.64 2.60
CA GLY A 52 9.31 -2.08 1.29
C GLY A 52 7.86 -2.17 0.85
N GLY A 53 7.65 -2.00 -0.46
CA GLY A 53 6.35 -2.19 -1.08
C GLY A 53 6.45 -2.57 -2.56
N GLU A 54 5.41 -3.22 -3.06
CA GLU A 54 5.26 -3.64 -4.45
C GLU A 54 3.91 -3.18 -5.01
N ILE A 55 3.90 -2.91 -6.32
CA ILE A 55 2.68 -2.81 -7.12
C ILE A 55 2.61 -4.03 -8.01
N ILE A 56 1.49 -4.74 -7.92
CA ILE A 56 1.22 -5.96 -8.65
C ILE A 56 0.05 -5.68 -9.60
N VAL A 57 0.20 -6.02 -10.86
CA VAL A 57 -0.83 -5.89 -11.90
C VAL A 57 -1.09 -7.28 -12.47
N ASP A 58 -2.32 -7.75 -12.39
CA ASP A 58 -2.75 -9.06 -12.90
C ASP A 58 -1.77 -10.19 -12.51
N GLY A 59 -1.36 -10.22 -11.24
CA GLY A 59 -0.43 -11.21 -10.67
C GLY A 59 1.06 -10.94 -10.91
N HIS A 60 1.44 -9.87 -11.63
CA HIS A 60 2.83 -9.55 -11.94
C HIS A 60 3.33 -8.35 -11.14
N VAL A 61 4.45 -8.51 -10.42
CA VAL A 61 5.12 -7.37 -9.75
C VAL A 61 5.69 -6.44 -10.83
N VAL A 62 5.08 -5.28 -11.02
CA VAL A 62 5.47 -4.29 -12.04
C VAL A 62 6.31 -3.16 -11.48
N ALA A 63 6.25 -2.91 -10.18
CA ALA A 63 7.08 -1.94 -9.49
C ALA A 63 7.38 -2.38 -8.06
N ARG A 64 8.54 -1.98 -7.55
CA ARG A 64 9.01 -2.37 -6.21
C ARG A 64 10.00 -1.36 -5.66
N VAL A 65 9.89 -1.12 -4.36
CA VAL A 65 10.90 -0.47 -3.53
C VAL A 65 11.17 -1.41 -2.35
N ARG A 66 12.44 -1.67 -2.04
CA ARG A 66 12.83 -2.53 -0.93
C ARG A 66 14.15 -2.08 -0.32
N ARG A 67 14.31 -2.24 0.99
CA ARG A 67 15.52 -1.90 1.72
C ARG A 67 16.72 -2.63 1.12
N GLY A 68 17.79 -1.89 0.79
CA GLY A 68 19.01 -2.45 0.22
C GLY A 68 18.92 -2.90 -1.24
N GLU A 69 17.77 -2.74 -1.91
CA GLU A 69 17.60 -3.09 -3.32
C GLU A 69 17.47 -1.86 -4.22
N ALA A 70 17.89 -1.99 -5.49
CA ALA A 70 17.61 -0.97 -6.50
C ALA A 70 16.11 -0.93 -6.80
N ARG A 71 15.53 0.29 -6.86
CA ARG A 71 14.11 0.49 -7.18
C ARG A 71 13.78 -0.09 -8.57
N LYS A 72 12.73 -0.91 -8.64
CA LYS A 72 12.03 -1.21 -9.88
C LYS A 72 10.95 -0.16 -10.07
N ALA A 73 11.21 0.81 -10.92
CA ALA A 73 10.25 1.88 -11.20
C ALA A 73 9.00 1.32 -11.89
N LEU A 74 7.84 1.92 -11.60
CA LEU A 74 6.64 1.67 -12.37
C LEU A 74 6.80 2.37 -13.73
N ASP A 75 6.95 1.63 -14.81
CA ASP A 75 7.02 2.15 -16.18
C ASP A 75 6.06 1.36 -17.07
N LEU A 76 4.81 1.29 -16.61
CA LEU A 76 3.75 0.55 -17.27
C LEU A 76 2.48 1.39 -17.28
N MET A 77 1.86 1.46 -18.46
CA MET A 77 0.49 1.88 -18.63
C MET A 77 -0.33 0.61 -18.87
N ALA A 78 -1.20 0.25 -17.92
CA ALA A 78 -2.06 -0.93 -18.01
C ALA A 78 -3.54 -0.51 -18.02
N PRO A 79 -4.04 0.05 -19.15
CA PRO A 79 -5.41 0.53 -19.24
C PRO A 79 -6.45 -0.59 -19.12
N ASP A 80 -6.06 -1.81 -19.48
CA ASP A 80 -6.93 -2.99 -19.48
C ASP A 80 -6.66 -3.93 -18.29
N ALA A 81 -5.94 -3.46 -17.26
CA ALA A 81 -5.67 -4.28 -16.08
C ALA A 81 -6.96 -4.63 -15.34
N GLU A 82 -7.12 -5.91 -15.01
CA GLU A 82 -8.26 -6.40 -14.24
C GLU A 82 -8.04 -6.13 -12.75
N GLN A 83 -6.78 -6.16 -12.30
CA GLN A 83 -6.42 -5.99 -10.90
C GLN A 83 -5.13 -5.18 -10.71
N VAL A 84 -5.15 -4.27 -9.74
CA VAL A 84 -3.95 -3.58 -9.23
C VAL A 84 -3.90 -3.72 -7.71
N VAL A 85 -2.85 -4.34 -7.18
CA VAL A 85 -2.66 -4.57 -5.73
C VAL A 85 -1.45 -3.79 -5.23
N LEU A 86 -1.60 -3.19 -4.05
CA LEU A 86 -0.50 -2.70 -3.24
C LEU A 86 -0.13 -3.78 -2.22
N ARG A 87 1.13 -4.23 -2.25
CA ARG A 87 1.71 -5.08 -1.20
C ARG A 87 2.69 -4.24 -0.38
N LEU A 88 2.52 -4.24 0.93
CA LEU A 88 3.46 -3.68 1.90
C LEU A 88 4.23 -4.84 2.54
N MET A 89 5.53 -4.67 2.79
CA MET A 89 6.40 -5.68 3.37
C MET A 89 7.00 -5.16 4.67
N PHE A 90 7.07 -6.02 5.69
CA PHE A 90 7.45 -5.67 7.05
C PHE A 90 8.53 -6.61 7.60
N ALA A 91 9.35 -6.10 8.52
CA ALA A 91 10.30 -6.87 9.33
C ALA A 91 9.58 -7.60 10.49
N ASP A 92 8.43 -8.23 10.20
CA ASP A 92 7.60 -8.95 11.15
C ASP A 92 7.46 -10.41 10.70
N ALA A 93 8.00 -11.35 11.49
CA ALA A 93 7.98 -12.77 11.15
C ALA A 93 6.58 -13.39 11.15
N ARG A 94 5.61 -12.79 11.84
CA ARG A 94 4.22 -13.28 11.90
C ARG A 94 3.37 -12.69 10.79
N HIS A 95 3.64 -11.44 10.43
CA HIS A 95 2.90 -10.69 9.43
C HIS A 95 3.87 -10.00 8.46
N PRO A 96 4.59 -10.77 7.63
CA PRO A 96 5.67 -10.22 6.80
C PRO A 96 5.17 -9.34 5.65
N GLU A 97 3.89 -9.44 5.30
CA GLU A 97 3.30 -8.65 4.23
C GLU A 97 1.82 -8.35 4.48
N PHE A 98 1.35 -7.28 3.87
CA PHE A 98 -0.06 -6.91 3.81
C PHE A 98 -0.43 -6.46 2.41
N GLU A 99 -1.49 -7.03 1.86
CA GLU A 99 -2.00 -6.70 0.53
C GLU A 99 -3.38 -6.05 0.60
N LEU A 100 -3.62 -5.11 -0.31
CA LEU A 100 -4.96 -4.61 -0.60
C LEU A 100 -5.12 -4.23 -2.06
N ALA A 101 -6.31 -4.46 -2.61
CA ALA A 101 -6.67 -4.04 -3.95
C ALA A 101 -6.79 -2.50 -4.01
N LEU A 102 -6.03 -1.89 -4.93
CA LEU A 102 -6.23 -0.49 -5.35
C LEU A 102 -7.23 -0.40 -6.50
N TRP A 103 -7.29 -1.44 -7.34
CA TRP A 103 -8.25 -1.63 -8.41
C TRP A 103 -8.64 -3.11 -8.55
N ASP A 104 -9.91 -3.34 -8.83
CA ASP A 104 -10.47 -4.64 -9.23
C ASP A 104 -11.67 -4.37 -10.14
N ALA A 105 -11.66 -4.91 -11.36
CA ALA A 105 -12.70 -4.66 -12.35
C ALA A 105 -14.08 -5.22 -11.95
N THR A 106 -14.13 -6.10 -10.95
CA THR A 106 -15.33 -6.82 -10.53
C THR A 106 -15.88 -6.36 -9.18
N LEU A 107 -15.13 -5.54 -8.43
CA LEU A 107 -15.46 -5.16 -7.06
C LEU A 107 -15.47 -3.64 -6.87
N PRO A 108 -16.27 -3.14 -5.90
CA PRO A 108 -16.17 -1.75 -5.48
C PRO A 108 -14.79 -1.43 -4.87
N VAL A 109 -14.09 -0.46 -5.46
CA VAL A 109 -12.77 0.02 -5.04
C VAL A 109 -12.76 1.55 -4.89
N GLN A 110 -11.73 2.10 -4.23
CA GLN A 110 -11.59 3.54 -4.03
C GLN A 110 -11.34 4.31 -5.34
N THR A 111 -10.68 3.68 -6.31
CA THR A 111 -10.27 4.31 -7.56
C THR A 111 -11.28 4.08 -8.67
N SER A 112 -11.36 4.98 -9.66
CA SER A 112 -12.33 4.87 -10.76
C SER A 112 -11.78 4.18 -12.02
N SER A 113 -10.48 3.88 -12.06
CA SER A 113 -9.82 3.21 -13.18
C SER A 113 -8.50 2.55 -12.77
N PRO A 114 -7.99 1.58 -13.56
CA PRO A 114 -6.66 1.01 -13.33
C PRO A 114 -5.56 2.08 -13.33
N GLY A 115 -5.68 3.09 -14.21
CA GLY A 115 -4.74 4.19 -14.29
C GLY A 115 -4.70 5.05 -13.01
N GLU A 116 -5.83 5.24 -12.34
CA GLU A 116 -5.87 5.90 -11.03
C GLU A 116 -5.22 5.06 -9.94
N ALA A 117 -5.47 3.76 -9.92
CA ALA A 117 -4.83 2.83 -9.00
C ALA A 117 -3.31 2.78 -9.19
N LEU A 118 -2.81 2.76 -10.42
CA LEU A 118 -1.38 2.83 -10.70
C LEU A 118 -0.76 4.16 -10.23
N ARG A 119 -1.48 5.29 -10.35
CA ARG A 119 -1.02 6.57 -9.81
C ARG A 119 -0.97 6.58 -8.28
N LEU A 120 -1.99 6.02 -7.63
CA LEU A 120 -2.02 5.86 -6.18
C LEU A 120 -0.89 4.95 -5.71
N GLY A 121 -0.70 3.80 -6.35
CA GLY A 121 0.38 2.86 -6.07
C GLY A 121 1.77 3.49 -6.25
N ARG A 122 1.97 4.26 -7.33
CA ARG A 122 3.22 5.02 -7.54
C ARG A 122 3.48 6.00 -6.40
N ARG A 123 2.45 6.72 -5.92
CA ARG A 123 2.57 7.64 -4.80
C ARG A 123 3.00 6.91 -3.53
N TRP A 124 2.36 5.79 -3.21
CA TRP A 124 2.75 4.92 -2.10
C TRP A 124 4.21 4.47 -2.20
N LEU A 125 4.63 3.93 -3.35
CA LEU A 125 6.03 3.53 -3.53
C LEU A 125 7.02 4.69 -3.39
N SER A 126 6.66 5.89 -3.87
CA SER A 126 7.52 7.07 -3.71
C SER A 126 7.64 7.51 -2.25
N HIS A 127 6.57 7.40 -1.46
CA HIS A 127 6.65 7.63 -0.02
C HIS A 127 7.56 6.61 0.65
N LEU A 128 7.34 5.31 0.42
CA LEU A 128 8.18 4.26 0.98
C LEU A 128 9.66 4.40 0.58
N GLU A 129 9.94 4.77 -0.67
CA GLU A 129 11.32 5.02 -1.11
C GLU A 129 11.98 6.18 -0.38
N ALA A 130 11.24 7.27 -0.13
CA ALA A 130 11.77 8.39 0.64
C ALA A 130 12.09 7.96 2.08
N LEU A 131 11.23 7.15 2.69
CA LEU A 131 11.45 6.61 4.04
C LEU A 131 12.66 5.68 4.11
N LEU A 132 12.85 4.83 3.10
CA LEU A 132 13.94 3.85 3.08
C LEU A 132 15.31 4.43 2.71
N LYS A 133 15.35 5.67 2.21
CA LYS A 133 16.60 6.41 1.92
C LYS A 133 17.08 7.28 3.09
N GLY A 134 16.18 7.62 4.01
CA GLY A 134 16.49 8.33 5.25
C GLY A 134 17.12 7.40 6.28
#